data_AF-A0AAQ2C8D6-F1
#
_entry.id   AF-A0AAQ2C8D6-F1
#
_cell.length_a   1.000
_cell.length_b   1.000
_cell.length_c   1.000
_cell.angle_alpha   90.00
_cell.angle_beta   90.00
_cell.angle_gamma   90.00
#
_symmetry.space_group_name_H-M   'P 1'
#
loop_
_entity.id
_entity.type
_entity.pdbx_description
1 polymer ?
#
loop_
_entity_poly.entity_id
_entity_poly.type
_entity_poly.pdbx_seq_one_letter_code
_entity_poly.pdbx_strand_id
1 'polypeptide(L)'
;MGPHFSEQTFDFLEELEHRNNREWFEEHKPTYELELKKRMLAVAEAVNVSLAEFAPNHLRPPNKAMMRIYRDVRFSHDKTP
;
A
#
# COMPACT_ATOMS: atom_id res chain seq x y z
N MET A 1 17.96 -5.33 8.40
CA MET A 1 16.67 -5.15 7.70
C MET A 1 16.99 -5.07 6.22
N GLY A 2 16.59 -6.08 5.44
CA GLY A 2 16.65 -5.95 3.97
C GLY A 2 15.64 -4.90 3.50
N PRO A 3 15.70 -4.46 2.24
CA PRO A 3 14.70 -3.55 1.72
C PRO A 3 13.33 -4.23 1.82
N HIS A 4 12.38 -3.57 2.49
CA HIS A 4 11.02 -4.10 2.61
C HIS A 4 10.36 -4.21 1.23
N PHE A 5 10.79 -3.40 0.26
CA PHE A 5 10.34 -3.38 -1.13
C PHE A 5 11.33 -4.07 -2.07
N SER A 6 10.80 -4.70 -3.12
CA SER A 6 11.57 -5.28 -4.23
C SER A 6 11.52 -4.34 -5.44
N GLU A 7 12.33 -4.60 -6.47
CA GLU A 7 12.18 -3.94 -7.78
C GLU A 7 10.76 -4.14 -8.33
N GLN A 8 10.22 -5.34 -8.18
CA GLN A 8 8.85 -5.68 -8.60
C GLN A 8 7.77 -4.82 -7.91
N THR A 9 8.01 -4.34 -6.68
CA THR A 9 7.11 -3.37 -6.05
C THR A 9 7.04 -2.07 -6.85
N PHE A 10 8.19 -1.56 -7.30
CA PHE A 10 8.28 -0.31 -8.04
C PHE A 10 7.78 -0.48 -9.47
N ASP A 11 8.10 -1.60 -10.13
CA ASP A 11 7.57 -1.94 -11.45
C ASP A 11 6.04 -1.96 -11.43
N PHE A 12 5.43 -2.60 -10.41
CA PHE A 12 3.98 -2.61 -10.26
C PHE A 12 3.39 -1.20 -10.09
N LEU A 13 4.06 -0.32 -9.34
CA LEU A 13 3.60 1.06 -9.15
C LEU A 13 3.66 1.87 -10.45
N GLU A 14 4.72 1.70 -11.24
CA GLU A 14 4.87 2.34 -12.55
C GLU A 14 3.81 1.83 -13.54
N GLU A 15 3.60 0.51 -13.59
CA GLU A 15 2.55 -0.06 -14.43
C GLU A 15 1.15 0.42 -14.01
N LEU A 16 0.89 0.51 -12.70
CA LEU A 16 -0.37 1.01 -12.17
C LEU A 16 -0.62 2.46 -12.54
N GLU A 17 0.40 3.32 -12.53
CA GLU A 17 0.29 4.71 -12.97
C GLU A 17 -0.15 4.81 -14.44
N HIS A 18 0.44 3.99 -15.31
CA HIS A 18 0.13 3.98 -16.74
C HIS A 18 -1.16 3.23 -17.10
N ARG A 19 -1.55 2.25 -16.29
CA ARG A 19 -2.66 1.32 -16.56
C ARG A 19 -3.71 1.38 -15.46
N ASN A 20 -3.99 2.58 -14.95
CA ASN A 20 -4.97 2.85 -13.88
C ASN A 20 -6.43 2.61 -14.33
N ASN A 21 -6.76 1.35 -14.63
CA ASN A 21 -8.10 0.87 -14.94
C ASN A 21 -8.39 -0.41 -14.15
N ARG A 22 -9.68 -0.68 -13.96
CA ARG A 22 -10.14 -1.72 -13.05
C ARG A 22 -9.79 -3.12 -13.54
N GLU A 23 -9.94 -3.36 -14.84
CA GLU A 23 -9.72 -4.66 -15.46
C GLU A 23 -8.25 -5.09 -15.29
N TRP A 24 -7.32 -4.18 -15.60
CA TRP A 24 -5.89 -4.41 -15.41
C TRP A 24 -5.56 -4.64 -13.93
N PHE A 25 -6.11 -3.82 -13.03
CA PHE A 25 -5.84 -4.00 -11.59
C PHE A 25 -6.35 -5.34 -11.06
N GLU A 26 -7.54 -5.81 -11.45
CA GLU A 26 -8.03 -7.11 -10.97
C GLU A 26 -7.15 -8.28 -11.46
N GLU A 27 -6.56 -8.18 -12.66
CA GLU A 27 -5.58 -9.15 -13.16
C GLU A 27 -4.27 -9.10 -12.37
N HIS A 28 -3.81 -7.91 -11.98
CA HIS A 28 -2.54 -7.69 -11.27
C HIS A 28 -2.69 -7.62 -9.75
N LYS A 29 -3.90 -7.86 -9.24
CA LYS A 29 -4.23 -7.86 -7.82
C LYS A 29 -3.37 -8.82 -6.97
N PRO A 30 -2.98 -10.01 -7.44
CA PRO A 30 -2.06 -10.86 -6.71
C PRO A 30 -0.71 -10.18 -6.48
N THR A 31 -0.18 -9.48 -7.49
CA THR A 31 1.05 -8.69 -7.40
C THR A 31 0.89 -7.56 -6.39
N TYR A 32 -0.20 -6.81 -6.45
CA TYR A 32 -0.51 -5.77 -5.46
C TYR A 32 -0.53 -6.32 -4.01
N GLU A 33 -1.23 -7.44 -3.78
CA GLU A 33 -1.36 -8.03 -2.44
C GLU A 33 0.00 -8.51 -1.88
N LEU A 34 0.85 -9.10 -2.74
CA LEU A 34 2.14 -9.65 -2.34
C LEU A 34 3.26 -8.60 -2.29
N GLU A 35 3.43 -7.85 -3.38
CA GLU A 35 4.59 -6.98 -3.60
C GLU A 35 4.36 -5.55 -3.13
N LEU A 36 3.13 -5.09 -2.89
CA LEU A 36 2.91 -3.77 -2.32
C LEU A 36 2.33 -3.86 -0.91
N LYS A 37 1.13 -4.43 -0.79
CA LYS A 37 0.37 -4.41 0.47
C LYS A 37 1.08 -5.17 1.58
N LYS A 38 1.47 -6.43 1.38
CA LYS A 38 2.16 -7.22 2.42
C LYS A 38 3.47 -6.55 2.86
N ARG A 39 4.23 -6.02 1.92
CA ARG A 39 5.50 -5.33 2.18
C ARG A 39 5.30 -4.01 2.94
N MET A 40 4.32 -3.20 2.56
CA MET A 40 3.92 -1.97 3.29
C MET A 40 3.47 -2.28 4.73
N LEU A 41 2.71 -3.36 4.93
CA LEU A 41 2.29 -3.77 6.27
C LEU A 41 3.48 -4.16 7.15
N ALA A 42 4.49 -4.84 6.58
CA ALA A 42 5.72 -5.17 7.28
C ALA A 42 6.53 -3.92 7.67
N VAL A 43 6.54 -2.88 6.83
CA VAL A 43 7.13 -1.57 7.19
C VAL A 43 6.39 -0.94 8.37
N ALA A 44 5.06 -0.91 8.32
CA ALA A 44 4.26 -0.34 9.41
C ALA A 44 4.47 -1.08 10.74
N GLU A 45 4.63 -2.41 10.69
CA GLU A 45 4.98 -3.20 11.86
C GLU A 45 6.37 -2.88 12.40
N ALA A 46 7.39 -2.78 11.54
CA ALA A 46 8.75 -2.40 11.95
C ALA A 46 8.80 -0.99 12.57
N VAL A 47 8.01 -0.05 12.03
CA VAL A 47 7.85 1.29 12.59
C VAL A 47 7.20 1.22 13.97
N ASN A 48 6.13 0.44 14.15
CA ASN A 48 5.49 0.26 15.46
C ASN A 48 6.46 -0.31 16.50
N VAL A 49 7.26 -1.32 16.15
CA VAL A 49 8.28 -1.88 17.05
C VAL A 49 9.25 -0.79 17.51
N SER A 50 9.67 0.08 16.60
CA SER A 50 10.58 1.19 16.91
C SER A 50 9.90 2.28 17.76
N LEU A 51 8.62 2.57 17.51
CA LEU A 51 7.85 3.57 18.26
C LEU A 51 7.48 3.10 19.67
N ALA A 52 7.42 1.80 19.93
CA ALA A 52 6.96 1.25 21.20
C ALA A 52 7.78 1.74 22.41
N GLU A 53 9.07 2.03 22.19
CA GLU A 53 9.99 2.46 23.25
C GLU A 53 9.73 3.90 23.71
N PHE A 54 9.45 4.83 22.79
CA PHE A 54 9.43 6.26 23.11
C PHE A 54 8.10 6.97 22.78
N ALA A 55 7.23 6.33 22.00
CA ALA A 55 5.98 6.91 21.51
C ALA A 55 4.83 5.87 21.46
N PRO A 56 4.53 5.14 22.56
CA PRO A 56 3.54 4.07 22.56
C PRO A 56 2.11 4.54 22.21
N ASN A 57 1.79 5.81 22.46
CA ASN A 57 0.49 6.40 22.08
C ASN A 57 0.30 6.57 20.56
N HIS A 58 1.37 6.43 19.78
CA HIS A 58 1.34 6.55 18.32
C HIS A 58 1.31 5.20 17.60
N LEU A 59 1.26 4.08 18.33
CA LEU A 59 1.11 2.76 17.73
C LEU A 59 -0.23 2.65 17.00
N ARG A 60 -0.18 2.17 15.75
CA ARG A 60 -1.37 1.96 14.93
C ARG A 60 -1.37 0.56 14.36
N PRO A 61 -2.51 -0.18 14.36
CA PRO A 61 -2.60 -1.45 13.66
C PRO A 61 -2.12 -1.31 12.20
N PRO A 62 -1.17 -2.12 11.71
CA PRO A 62 -0.61 -1.96 10.36
C PRO A 62 -1.67 -1.89 9.26
N ASN A 63 -2.73 -2.69 9.36
CA ASN A 63 -3.85 -2.70 8.42
C ASN A 63 -4.68 -1.39 8.39
N LYS A 64 -4.54 -0.54 9.40
CA LYS A 64 -5.17 0.80 9.47
C LYS A 64 -4.19 1.93 9.12
N ALA A 65 -2.92 1.62 8.92
CA ALA A 65 -1.89 2.61 8.57
C ALA A 65 -1.80 2.84 7.05
N MET A 66 -2.35 1.93 6.23
CA MET A 66 -2.32 2.03 4.77
C MET A 66 -3.62 2.63 4.23
N MET A 67 -3.51 3.52 3.23
CA MET A 67 -4.66 4.00 2.46
C MET A 67 -5.26 2.88 1.61
N ARG A 68 -6.53 3.03 1.25
CA ARG A 68 -7.23 2.08 0.38
C ARG A 68 -6.80 2.32 -1.07
N ILE A 69 -6.57 1.22 -1.80
CA ILE A 69 -6.22 1.28 -3.23
C ILE A 69 -7.35 1.85 -4.09
N TYR A 70 -8.61 1.55 -3.74
CA TYR A 70 -9.77 2.13 -4.42
C TYR A 70 -10.06 3.52 -3.88
N ARG A 71 -10.01 4.52 -4.77
CA ARG A 71 -10.40 5.89 -4.49
C ARG A 71 -11.90 6.00 -4.18
N ASP A 72 -12.25 6.74 -3.14
CA ASP A 72 -13.64 7.09 -2.86
C ASP A 72 -14.08 8.26 -3.75
N VAL A 73 -14.75 7.95 -4.85
CA VAL A 73 -15.17 8.94 -5.86
C VAL A 73 -16.57 9.52 -5.60
N ARG A 74 -17.23 9.19 -4.47
CA ARG A 74 -18.63 9.59 -4.21
C ARG A 74 -18.84 11.11 -4.21
N PHE A 75 -17.82 11.87 -3.79
CA PHE A 75 -17.87 13.32 -3.70
C PHE A 75 -16.92 14.02 -4.69
N SER A 76 -16.27 13.26 -5.57
CA SER A 76 -15.30 13.79 -6.52
C SER A 76 -15.99 14.22 -7.81
N HIS A 77 -15.61 15.38 -8.35
CA HIS A 77 -16.07 15.84 -9.67
C HIS A 77 -15.55 14.91 -10.77
N ASP A 78 -14.31 14.46 -10.61
CA ASP A 78 -13.67 13.46 -11.44
C ASP A 78 -13.83 12.06 -10.81
N LYS A 79 -14.36 11.13 -11.62
CA LYS A 79 -14.65 9.75 -11.23
C LYS A 79 -13.71 8.74 -11.89
N THR A 80 -12.60 9.18 -12.48
CA THR A 80 -11.58 8.23 -12.91
C THR A 80 -11.12 7.39 -11.72
N PRO A 81 -10.87 6.08 -11.94
CA PRO A 81 -10.37 5.16 -10.92
C PRO A 81 -9.20 5.72 -10.11
#